data_AF-A0A535LVM4-F1
#
_entry.id   AF-A0A535LVM4-F1
#
_cell.length_a   1.000
_cell.length_b   1.000
_cell.length_c   1.000
_cell.angle_alpha   90.00
_cell.angle_beta   90.00
_cell.angle_gamma   90.00
#
_symmetry.space_group_name_H-M   'P 1'
#
loop_
_entity.id
_entity.type
_entity.pdbx_description
1 polymer ?
#
loop_
_entity_poly.entity_id
_entity_poly.type
_entity_poly.pdbx_seq_one_letter_code
_entity_poly.pdbx_strand_id
1 'polypeptide(L)'
;MTRDSFRREINREFDAMSGAPSPALSARVRAALAENRPARIGPPVWMAGMAAALIALIIVGVLVASNLNRHQTGIAPGTIPSPSPSPSVVATVTPSVSPSGQASPTSPAGAYDCNSSATSSTGAPQTAFIAAVRTGTHSGYDQVTIEFSTARPADVKFEPQSSATFTGAPSGQSITLAGQDGILITIQGADGHTQYTGPTDFKTNYSELKELRQVQDFEGTVQWALGLAHNGCYAYSFLSNPTRLVIYIKQ
;
A
#
# COMPACT_ATOMS: atom_id res chain seq x y z
N MET A 1 12.21 -68.22 6.88
CA MET A 1 11.28 -67.07 6.93
C MET A 1 11.51 -66.19 5.71
N THR A 2 10.46 -65.90 4.95
CA THR A 2 10.53 -65.03 3.76
C THR A 2 10.44 -63.56 4.18
N ARG A 3 11.04 -62.63 3.42
CA ARG A 3 10.99 -61.19 3.73
C ARG A 3 9.56 -60.66 3.91
N ASP A 4 8.59 -61.30 3.26
CA ASP A 4 7.18 -60.92 3.33
C ASP A 4 6.47 -61.43 4.59
N SER A 5 6.95 -62.50 5.23
CA SER A 5 6.43 -62.91 6.54
C SER A 5 6.92 -61.96 7.63
N PHE A 6 8.19 -61.55 7.55
CA PHE A 6 8.80 -60.63 8.52
C PHE A 6 8.18 -59.23 8.48
N ARG A 7 7.92 -58.69 7.28
CA ARG A 7 7.26 -57.39 7.11
C ARG A 7 5.84 -57.37 7.68
N ARG A 8 5.09 -58.47 7.52
CA ARG A 8 3.74 -58.58 8.07
C ARG A 8 3.72 -58.64 9.59
N GLU A 9 4.71 -59.30 10.18
CA GLU A 9 4.87 -59.37 11.64
C GLU A 9 5.17 -58.00 12.24
N ILE A 10 6.11 -57.25 11.64
CA ILE A 10 6.44 -55.88 12.09
C ILE A 10 5.23 -54.96 12.02
N ASN A 11 4.49 -54.98 10.90
CA ASN A 11 3.31 -54.13 10.78
C ASN A 11 2.23 -54.48 11.82
N ARG A 12 2.08 -55.76 12.14
CA ARG A 12 1.09 -56.22 13.14
C ARG A 12 1.49 -55.82 14.56
N GLU A 13 2.77 -55.95 14.92
CA GLU A 13 3.30 -55.49 16.21
C GLU A 13 3.23 -53.95 16.33
N PHE A 14 3.51 -53.24 15.24
CA PHE A 14 3.41 -51.78 15.20
C PHE A 14 1.96 -51.31 15.38
N ASP A 15 0.99 -51.93 14.72
CA ASP A 15 -0.44 -51.64 14.88
C ASP A 15 -0.95 -52.00 16.29
N ALA A 16 -0.38 -53.05 16.92
CA ALA A 16 -0.71 -53.44 18.28
C ALA A 16 -0.17 -52.46 19.35
N MET A 17 1.02 -51.89 19.12
CA MET A 17 1.61 -50.88 20.03
C MET A 17 1.04 -49.48 19.83
N SER A 18 0.59 -49.12 18.62
CA SER A 18 0.18 -47.76 18.29
C SER A 18 -1.25 -47.40 18.74
N GLY A 19 -2.06 -48.40 19.11
CA GLY A 19 -3.42 -48.19 19.61
C GLY A 19 -4.37 -47.64 18.55
N ALA A 20 -5.67 -47.98 18.63
CA ALA A 20 -6.63 -47.43 17.68
C ALA A 20 -6.73 -45.90 17.87
N PRO A 21 -6.62 -45.10 16.79
CA PRO A 21 -6.72 -43.64 16.91
C PRO A 21 -8.07 -43.25 17.51
N SER A 22 -8.04 -42.35 18.51
CA SER A 22 -9.24 -41.99 19.26
C SER A 22 -10.33 -41.43 18.32
N PRO A 23 -11.58 -41.94 18.36
CA PRO A 23 -12.66 -41.46 17.49
C PRO A 23 -13.02 -39.98 17.73
N ALA A 24 -12.62 -39.44 18.88
CA ALA A 24 -12.78 -38.04 19.23
C ALA A 24 -11.95 -37.08 18.35
N LEU A 25 -10.77 -37.49 17.89
CA LEU A 25 -9.91 -36.67 17.02
C LEU A 25 -10.54 -36.53 15.62
N SER A 26 -11.01 -37.64 15.06
CA SER A 26 -11.71 -37.67 13.77
C SER A 26 -12.98 -36.82 13.79
N ALA A 27 -13.72 -36.85 14.90
CA ALA A 27 -14.90 -36.02 15.11
C ALA A 27 -14.55 -34.52 15.20
N ARG A 28 -13.47 -34.17 15.92
CA ARG A 28 -12.98 -32.78 16.04
C ARG A 28 -12.49 -32.22 14.70
N VAL A 29 -11.78 -33.02 13.90
CA VAL A 29 -11.32 -32.60 12.57
C VAL A 29 -12.50 -32.37 11.62
N ARG A 30 -13.53 -33.23 11.66
CA ARG A 30 -14.76 -33.01 10.88
C ARG A 30 -15.54 -31.78 11.34
N ALA A 31 -15.61 -31.52 12.64
CA ALA A 31 -16.26 -30.32 13.17
C ALA A 31 -15.52 -29.04 12.73
N ALA A 32 -14.18 -29.02 12.84
CA ALA A 32 -13.36 -27.89 12.41
C ALA A 32 -13.48 -27.60 10.90
N LEU A 33 -13.65 -28.63 10.07
CA LEU A 33 -13.88 -28.47 8.62
C LEU A 33 -15.30 -28.03 8.26
N ALA A 34 -16.29 -28.31 9.11
CA ALA A 34 -17.66 -27.84 8.92
C ALA A 34 -17.80 -26.35 9.29
N GLU A 35 -17.05 -25.90 10.29
CA GLU A 35 -17.04 -24.52 10.79
C GLU A 35 -16.31 -23.55 9.83
N ASN A 36 -15.33 -24.06 9.07
CA ASN A 36 -14.56 -23.28 8.10
C ASN A 36 -15.15 -23.22 6.67
N ARG A 37 -16.44 -23.55 6.46
CA ARG A 37 -17.09 -23.27 5.17
C ARG A 37 -17.54 -21.80 5.16
N PRO A 38 -16.88 -20.89 4.42
CA PRO A 38 -17.43 -19.56 4.21
C PRO A 38 -18.81 -19.71 3.57
N ALA A 39 -19.82 -19.10 4.17
CA ALA A 39 -21.13 -18.99 3.56
C ALA A 39 -20.94 -18.38 2.16
N ARG A 40 -21.24 -19.16 1.12
CA ARG A 40 -21.20 -18.70 -0.26
C ARG A 40 -22.41 -17.79 -0.49
N ILE A 41 -22.37 -16.60 0.10
CA ILE A 41 -23.32 -15.51 -0.19
C ILE A 41 -22.83 -14.88 -1.50
N GLY A 42 -23.21 -15.48 -2.63
CA GLY A 42 -23.08 -14.81 -3.92
C GLY A 42 -24.01 -13.59 -3.94
N PRO A 43 -23.61 -12.46 -4.54
CA PRO A 43 -24.48 -11.29 -4.63
C PRO A 43 -25.73 -11.65 -5.46
N PRO A 44 -26.94 -11.19 -5.06
CA PRO A 44 -28.15 -11.50 -5.79
C PRO A 44 -28.09 -10.89 -7.19
N VAL A 45 -28.37 -11.72 -8.20
CA VAL A 45 -28.37 -11.41 -9.64
C VAL A 45 -29.18 -10.16 -10.04
N TRP A 46 -30.03 -9.63 -9.16
CA TRP A 46 -30.76 -8.39 -9.38
C TRP A 46 -29.87 -7.13 -9.38
N MET A 47 -28.74 -7.15 -8.66
CA MET A 47 -27.80 -6.01 -8.61
C MET A 47 -27.08 -5.75 -9.94
N ALA A 48 -26.87 -6.80 -10.75
CA ALA A 48 -26.28 -6.66 -12.08
C ALA A 48 -27.24 -5.96 -13.07
N GLY A 49 -28.55 -6.14 -12.92
CA GLY A 49 -29.55 -5.47 -13.75
C GLY A 49 -29.66 -3.97 -13.49
N MET A 50 -29.56 -3.55 -12.22
CA MET A 50 -29.63 -2.14 -11.82
C MET A 50 -28.40 -1.34 -12.31
N ALA A 51 -27.21 -1.94 -12.28
CA ALA A 51 -25.99 -1.30 -12.76
C ALA A 51 -26.03 -1.03 -14.29
N ALA A 52 -26.57 -1.97 -15.08
CA ALA A 52 -26.70 -1.79 -16.52
C ALA A 52 -27.69 -0.67 -16.90
N ALA A 53 -28.79 -0.53 -16.15
CA ALA A 53 -29.78 0.53 -16.38
C ALA A 53 -29.22 1.93 -16.07
N LEU A 54 -28.41 2.07 -15.01
CA LEU A 54 -27.75 3.33 -14.66
C LEU A 54 -26.72 3.77 -15.71
N ILE A 55 -25.93 2.82 -16.25
CA ILE A 55 -24.95 3.12 -17.31
C ILE A 55 -25.66 3.61 -18.58
N ALA A 56 -26.79 3.00 -18.96
CA ALA A 56 -27.55 3.41 -20.14
C ALA A 56 -28.09 4.86 -20.01
N LEU A 57 -28.58 5.24 -18.83
CA LEU A 57 -29.09 6.60 -18.59
C LEU A 57 -27.99 7.67 -18.66
N ILE A 58 -26.78 7.36 -18.18
CA ILE A 58 -25.63 8.28 -18.25
C ILE A 58 -25.21 8.51 -19.71
N ILE A 59 -25.18 7.47 -20.54
CA ILE A 59 -24.81 7.59 -21.96
C ILE A 59 -25.81 8.48 -22.72
N VAL A 60 -27.11 8.32 -22.47
CA VAL A 60 -28.15 9.16 -23.09
C VAL A 60 -28.02 10.63 -22.64
N GLY A 61 -27.74 10.88 -21.36
CA GLY A 61 -27.51 12.23 -20.84
C GLY A 61 -26.34 12.95 -21.51
N VAL A 62 -25.21 12.24 -21.70
CA VAL A 62 -24.01 12.81 -22.35
C VAL A 62 -24.26 13.14 -23.83
N LEU A 63 -25.05 12.31 -24.53
CA LEU A 63 -25.41 12.55 -25.94
C LEU A 63 -26.34 13.76 -26.14
N VAL A 64 -27.23 14.04 -25.18
CA VAL A 64 -28.12 15.23 -25.23
C VAL A 64 -27.34 16.51 -24.92
N ALA A 65 -26.46 16.50 -23.93
CA ALA A 65 -25.65 17.67 -23.55
C ALA A 65 -24.68 18.11 -24.67
N SER A 66 -24.15 17.16 -25.43
CA SER A 66 -23.24 17.42 -26.55
C SER A 66 -23.94 17.92 -27.82
N ASN A 67 -25.27 17.80 -27.93
CA ASN A 67 -26.05 18.33 -29.05
C ASN A 67 -26.47 19.80 -28.83
N LEU A 68 -26.68 20.23 -27.59
CA LEU A 68 -27.05 21.62 -27.25
C LEU A 68 -25.89 22.61 -27.40
N ASN A 69 -24.64 22.17 -27.27
CA ASN A 69 -23.46 23.03 -27.34
C ASN A 69 -23.03 23.40 -28.77
N ARG A 70 -23.75 22.91 -29.79
CA ARG A 70 -23.40 23.11 -31.21
C ARG A 70 -23.98 24.39 -31.83
N HIS A 71 -24.73 25.20 -31.07
CA HIS A 71 -25.46 26.36 -31.57
C HIS A 71 -24.82 27.75 -31.36
N GLN A 72 -23.56 27.85 -30.91
CA GLN A 72 -22.88 29.15 -30.80
C GLN A 72 -21.79 29.31 -31.86
N THR A 73 -22.20 29.67 -33.06
CA THR A 73 -21.33 30.37 -34.04
C THR A 73 -21.98 31.70 -34.38
N GLY A 74 -21.37 32.79 -33.93
CA GLY A 74 -21.79 34.17 -34.22
C GLY A 74 -20.55 35.00 -34.57
N ILE A 75 -20.61 35.65 -35.73
CA ILE A 75 -19.52 36.28 -36.48
C ILE A 75 -19.50 37.82 -36.26
N ALA A 76 -18.28 38.39 -36.24
CA ALA A 76 -17.85 39.76 -36.66
C ALA A 76 -18.15 41.00 -35.78
N PRO A 77 -17.55 42.20 -36.04
CA PRO A 77 -16.18 42.54 -36.51
C PRO A 77 -15.49 43.72 -35.76
N GLY A 78 -14.14 43.79 -35.87
CA GLY A 78 -13.33 44.98 -36.18
C GLY A 78 -13.22 46.18 -35.21
N THR A 79 -12.00 46.46 -34.72
CA THR A 79 -11.36 47.79 -34.82
C THR A 79 -9.86 47.73 -34.41
N ILE A 80 -9.01 48.39 -35.19
CA ILE A 80 -7.57 48.63 -34.96
C ILE A 80 -7.43 49.97 -34.22
N PRO A 81 -6.49 50.14 -33.27
CA PRO A 81 -5.36 51.06 -33.54
C PRO A 81 -3.98 50.66 -32.96
N SER A 82 -2.95 50.93 -33.76
CA SER A 82 -1.66 51.60 -33.46
C SER A 82 -0.71 51.10 -32.34
N PRO A 83 0.60 50.89 -32.62
CA PRO A 83 1.61 50.63 -31.59
C PRO A 83 2.25 51.92 -31.06
N SER A 84 2.56 51.96 -29.75
CA SER A 84 3.46 52.97 -29.14
C SER A 84 4.15 52.36 -27.90
N PRO A 85 5.42 52.71 -27.59
CA PRO A 85 6.36 51.80 -26.94
C PRO A 85 6.39 51.85 -25.41
N SER A 86 6.92 50.74 -24.87
CA SER A 86 7.49 50.44 -23.55
C SER A 86 7.77 51.61 -22.59
N PRO A 87 7.56 51.36 -21.29
CA PRO A 87 8.66 51.55 -20.36
C PRO A 87 8.96 50.31 -19.51
N SER A 88 10.25 50.09 -19.30
CA SER A 88 10.85 49.12 -18.40
C SER A 88 10.36 49.31 -16.97
N VAL A 89 9.90 48.23 -16.33
CA VAL A 89 9.70 48.19 -14.88
C VAL A 89 10.78 47.30 -14.28
N VAL A 90 11.59 47.94 -13.45
CA VAL A 90 12.71 47.39 -12.68
C VAL A 90 12.18 46.28 -11.78
N ALA A 91 12.71 45.06 -11.92
CA ALA A 91 12.44 43.97 -11.00
C ALA A 91 13.11 44.26 -9.65
N THR A 92 12.31 44.56 -8.64
CA THR A 92 12.73 44.59 -7.24
C THR A 92 13.09 43.17 -6.81
N VAL A 93 14.35 42.97 -6.44
CA VAL A 93 14.86 41.74 -5.82
C VAL A 93 14.28 41.60 -4.41
N THR A 94 13.33 40.67 -4.24
CA THR A 94 12.86 40.22 -2.93
C THR A 94 13.87 39.21 -2.37
N PRO A 95 14.37 39.34 -1.13
CA PRO A 95 15.29 38.36 -0.56
C PRO A 95 14.57 37.03 -0.30
N SER A 96 15.15 35.96 -0.83
CA SER A 96 14.77 34.58 -0.56
C SER A 96 14.99 34.25 0.91
N VAL A 97 13.91 34.06 1.66
CA VAL A 97 13.94 33.53 3.03
C VAL A 97 14.44 32.08 2.96
N SER A 98 15.58 31.83 3.59
CA SER A 98 16.16 30.51 3.79
C SER A 98 15.26 29.70 4.75
N PRO A 99 14.73 28.51 4.39
CA PRO A 99 14.06 27.67 5.35
C PRO A 99 15.08 27.13 6.36
N SER A 100 14.77 27.39 7.62
CA SER A 100 15.45 26.90 8.82
C SER A 100 15.70 25.40 8.77
N GLY A 101 16.86 24.97 9.25
CA GLY A 101 17.40 23.62 9.10
C GLY A 101 16.45 22.50 9.52
N GLN A 102 15.89 21.81 8.53
CA GLN A 102 15.26 20.52 8.71
C GLN A 102 16.39 19.50 8.92
N ALA A 103 16.42 18.86 10.09
CA ALA A 103 17.41 17.81 10.39
C ALA A 103 17.37 16.75 9.29
N SER A 104 18.48 16.67 8.52
CA SER A 104 18.70 15.61 7.55
C SER A 104 18.81 14.28 8.32
N PRO A 105 18.21 13.18 7.84
CA PRO A 105 18.28 11.90 8.53
C PRO A 105 19.75 11.44 8.59
N THR A 106 20.32 11.48 9.79
CA THR A 106 21.50 10.70 10.15
C THR A 106 21.13 9.22 10.00
N SER A 107 22.10 8.39 9.57
CA SER A 107 22.09 6.92 9.53
C SER A 107 21.06 6.23 10.44
N PRO A 108 20.44 5.10 10.02
CA PRO A 108 19.47 4.37 10.83
C PRO A 108 19.91 4.24 12.29
N ALA A 109 19.03 4.64 13.21
CA ALA A 109 19.28 4.57 14.65
C ALA A 109 19.26 3.13 15.20
N GLY A 110 19.08 2.11 14.36
CA GLY A 110 18.91 0.71 14.74
C GLY A 110 19.54 -0.26 13.75
N ALA A 111 19.64 -1.53 14.16
CA ALA A 111 20.11 -2.62 13.31
C ALA A 111 19.08 -2.94 12.22
N TYR A 112 19.58 -3.35 11.06
CA TYR A 112 18.73 -3.87 9.99
C TYR A 112 18.20 -5.25 10.36
N ASP A 113 16.90 -5.47 10.15
CA ASP A 113 16.21 -6.75 10.28
C ASP A 113 15.66 -7.16 8.92
N CYS A 114 15.68 -8.46 8.63
CA CYS A 114 15.16 -9.05 7.41
C CYS A 114 13.87 -9.84 7.67
N ASN A 115 13.40 -9.87 8.92
CA ASN A 115 12.19 -10.57 9.35
C ASN A 115 11.02 -9.60 9.53
N SER A 116 9.83 -10.16 9.74
CA SER A 116 8.66 -9.38 10.10
C SER A 116 8.85 -8.72 11.46
N SER A 117 8.44 -7.47 11.57
CA SER A 117 8.46 -6.72 12.83
C SER A 117 7.21 -5.87 12.98
N ALA A 118 6.91 -5.48 14.21
CA ALA A 118 5.80 -4.59 14.52
C ALA A 118 6.21 -3.62 15.62
N THR A 119 5.65 -2.41 15.58
CA THR A 119 5.81 -1.41 16.61
C THR A 119 4.47 -0.79 16.93
N SER A 120 4.19 -0.67 18.23
CA SER A 120 3.01 0.00 18.73
C SER A 120 3.40 1.17 19.64
N SER A 121 2.49 2.14 19.75
CA SER A 121 2.62 3.25 20.70
C SER A 121 1.46 3.23 21.69
N THR A 122 1.73 3.53 22.96
CA THR A 122 0.77 3.44 24.07
C THR A 122 -0.12 4.69 24.22
N GLY A 123 -0.24 5.50 23.16
CA GLY A 123 -1.03 6.73 23.18
C GLY A 123 -2.54 6.49 23.09
N ALA A 124 -3.33 7.53 23.40
CA ALA A 124 -4.76 7.49 23.10
C ALA A 124 -4.97 7.28 21.59
N PRO A 125 -5.97 6.47 21.17
CA PRO A 125 -6.21 6.19 19.77
C PRO A 125 -6.55 7.50 19.03
N GLN A 126 -5.71 7.84 18.05
CA GLN A 126 -5.91 8.98 17.16
C GLN A 126 -5.58 8.56 15.73
N THR A 127 -6.30 9.14 14.76
CA THR A 127 -6.01 8.92 13.35
C THR A 127 -4.74 9.69 12.95
N ALA A 128 -3.75 8.96 12.46
CA ALA A 128 -2.53 9.52 11.88
C ALA A 128 -2.77 9.86 10.41
N PHE A 129 -2.95 11.15 10.10
CA PHE A 129 -3.12 11.61 8.73
C PHE A 129 -1.76 11.70 8.04
N ILE A 130 -1.59 10.97 6.94
CA ILE A 130 -0.40 11.08 6.09
C ILE A 130 -0.44 12.45 5.42
N ALA A 131 0.66 13.20 5.56
CA ALA A 131 0.83 14.53 4.99
C ALA A 131 1.75 14.51 3.75
N ALA A 132 2.77 13.65 3.77
CA ALA A 132 3.69 13.50 2.66
C ALA A 132 4.34 12.11 2.64
N VAL A 133 4.62 11.61 1.44
CA VAL A 133 5.43 10.41 1.21
C VAL A 133 6.57 10.76 0.29
N ARG A 134 7.79 10.34 0.63
CA ARG A 134 9.01 10.64 -0.12
C ARG A 134 9.90 9.41 -0.19
N THR A 135 10.64 9.29 -1.29
CA THR A 135 11.72 8.31 -1.44
C THR A 135 13.06 9.01 -1.64
N GLY A 136 14.15 8.36 -1.28
CA GLY A 136 15.52 8.85 -1.47
C GLY A 136 16.51 7.71 -1.53
N THR A 137 17.73 7.98 -1.99
CA THR A 137 18.84 7.03 -2.00
C THR A 137 20.08 7.68 -1.41
N HIS A 138 20.84 6.91 -0.64
CA HIS A 138 22.06 7.31 0.05
C HIS A 138 23.12 6.22 -0.11
N SER A 139 24.34 6.51 0.33
CA SER A 139 25.39 5.48 0.34
C SER A 139 25.02 4.35 1.30
N GLY A 140 24.75 3.16 0.77
CA GLY A 140 24.49 1.93 1.53
C GLY A 140 23.03 1.70 1.92
N TYR A 141 22.12 2.63 1.63
CA TYR A 141 20.70 2.43 1.87
C TYR A 141 19.80 3.32 0.99
N ASP A 142 18.65 2.79 0.65
CA ASP A 142 17.51 3.55 0.13
C ASP A 142 16.57 3.93 1.28
N GLN A 143 15.75 4.96 1.07
CA GLN A 143 14.94 5.55 2.12
C GLN A 143 13.52 5.79 1.65
N VAL A 144 12.56 5.45 2.52
CA VAL A 144 11.16 5.87 2.42
C VAL A 144 10.84 6.71 3.65
N THR A 145 10.18 7.85 3.47
CA THR A 145 9.71 8.69 4.58
C THR A 145 8.22 8.93 4.42
N ILE A 146 7.46 8.61 5.46
CA ILE A 146 6.03 8.90 5.59
C ILE A 146 5.87 9.93 6.72
N GLU A 147 5.44 11.14 6.37
CA GLU A 147 5.19 12.24 7.30
C GLU A 147 3.72 12.25 7.71
N PHE A 148 3.47 12.52 8.99
CA PHE A 148 2.14 12.60 9.59
C PHE A 148 1.90 13.98 10.19
N SER A 149 0.72 14.56 9.94
CA SER A 149 0.37 15.92 10.39
C SER A 149 -0.22 15.99 11.80
N THR A 150 -0.84 14.91 12.28
CA THR A 150 -1.54 14.89 13.57
C THR A 150 -0.75 14.18 14.65
N ALA A 151 -0.53 12.89 14.49
CA ALA A 151 0.04 12.02 15.51
C ALA A 151 0.85 10.89 14.88
N ARG A 152 1.65 10.21 15.71
CA ARG A 152 2.30 8.95 15.35
C ARG A 152 1.24 7.85 15.25
N PRO A 153 1.27 6.99 14.22
CA PRO A 153 0.38 5.83 14.14
C PRO A 153 0.50 4.91 15.36
N ALA A 154 -0.63 4.33 15.77
CA ALA A 154 -0.69 3.48 16.95
C ALA A 154 -0.01 2.12 16.75
N ASP A 155 -0.08 1.56 15.54
CA ASP A 155 0.51 0.27 15.18
C ASP A 155 1.05 0.33 13.73
N VAL A 156 2.30 -0.10 13.55
CA VAL A 156 2.94 -0.27 12.24
C VAL A 156 3.57 -1.64 12.18
N LYS A 157 3.25 -2.39 11.13
CA LYS A 157 3.79 -3.71 10.84
C LYS A 157 4.55 -3.71 9.53
N PHE A 158 5.63 -4.48 9.52
CA PHE A 158 6.48 -4.71 8.36
C PHE A 158 6.51 -6.21 8.08
N GLU A 159 6.16 -6.58 6.85
CA GLU A 159 6.05 -7.97 6.43
C GLU A 159 6.88 -8.18 5.16
N PRO A 160 8.16 -8.60 5.29
CA PRO A 160 8.96 -9.04 4.16
C PRO A 160 8.37 -10.27 3.49
N GLN A 161 8.49 -10.34 2.17
CA GLN A 161 8.04 -11.47 1.36
C GLN A 161 8.98 -11.72 0.18
N SER A 162 9.10 -12.99 -0.21
CA SER A 162 9.95 -13.45 -1.31
C SER A 162 9.33 -13.20 -2.70
N SER A 163 8.50 -12.16 -2.83
CA SER A 163 7.90 -11.74 -4.09
C SER A 163 7.54 -10.25 -4.04
N ALA A 164 7.64 -9.54 -5.15
CA ALA A 164 7.13 -8.18 -5.29
C ALA A 164 5.63 -8.12 -5.63
N THR A 165 4.85 -9.15 -5.29
CA THR A 165 3.41 -9.22 -5.58
C THR A 165 2.57 -9.13 -4.31
N PHE A 166 1.57 -8.28 -4.31
CA PHE A 166 0.75 -7.93 -3.16
C PHE A 166 -0.73 -8.02 -3.52
N THR A 167 -1.59 -8.18 -2.52
CA THR A 167 -3.04 -8.13 -2.70
C THR A 167 -3.53 -6.73 -2.37
N GLY A 168 -4.09 -6.03 -3.35
CA GLY A 168 -4.77 -4.75 -3.14
C GLY A 168 -6.10 -4.94 -2.41
N ALA A 169 -6.44 -4.01 -1.55
CA ALA A 169 -7.69 -4.03 -0.80
C ALA A 169 -8.47 -2.71 -0.98
N PRO A 170 -9.82 -2.76 -0.98
CA PRO A 170 -10.67 -3.94 -0.73
C PRO A 170 -10.92 -4.82 -1.97
N SER A 171 -10.33 -4.50 -3.13
CA SER A 171 -10.64 -5.18 -4.39
C SER A 171 -10.20 -6.65 -4.47
N GLY A 172 -9.21 -7.06 -3.66
CA GLY A 172 -8.57 -8.38 -3.71
C GLY A 172 -7.70 -8.58 -4.96
N GLN A 173 -7.46 -7.54 -5.76
CA GLN A 173 -6.68 -7.65 -6.99
C GLN A 173 -5.20 -7.84 -6.69
N SER A 174 -4.54 -8.68 -7.48
CA SER A 174 -3.08 -8.81 -7.43
C SER A 174 -2.40 -7.57 -8.02
N ILE A 175 -1.42 -7.04 -7.30
CA ILE A 175 -0.59 -5.88 -7.67
C ILE A 175 0.87 -6.33 -7.64
N THR A 176 1.51 -6.41 -8.80
CA THR A 176 2.94 -6.72 -8.92
C THR A 176 3.74 -5.44 -9.15
N LEU A 177 4.67 -5.17 -8.24
CA LEU A 177 5.60 -4.03 -8.27
C LEU A 177 6.87 -4.41 -9.05
N ALA A 178 7.64 -3.42 -9.50
CA ALA A 178 9.01 -3.66 -9.94
C ALA A 178 9.87 -4.21 -8.79
N GLY A 179 10.73 -5.19 -9.10
CA GLY A 179 11.55 -5.88 -8.10
C GLY A 179 11.39 -7.40 -8.15
N GLN A 180 12.12 -8.09 -7.29
CA GLN A 180 12.05 -9.54 -7.10
C GLN A 180 11.32 -9.86 -5.79
N ASP A 181 11.70 -9.21 -4.70
CA ASP A 181 11.14 -9.38 -3.36
C ASP A 181 10.38 -8.12 -2.93
N GLY A 182 9.74 -8.16 -1.76
CA GLY A 182 9.02 -6.99 -1.27
C GLY A 182 8.81 -6.93 0.22
N ILE A 183 8.37 -5.77 0.69
CA ILE A 183 7.94 -5.54 2.08
C ILE A 183 6.58 -4.88 2.04
N LEU A 184 5.61 -5.44 2.76
CA LEU A 184 4.32 -4.79 3.01
C LEU A 184 4.41 -4.03 4.34
N ILE A 185 4.15 -2.73 4.29
CA ILE A 185 4.03 -1.86 5.46
C ILE A 185 2.55 -1.65 5.72
N THR A 186 2.07 -2.13 6.86
CA THR A 186 0.68 -1.92 7.31
C THR A 186 0.66 -0.91 8.44
N ILE A 187 -0.08 0.18 8.27
CA ILE A 187 -0.23 1.27 9.24
C ILE A 187 -1.70 1.29 9.69
N GLN A 188 -1.95 0.89 10.95
CA GLN A 188 -3.29 0.91 11.53
C GLN A 188 -3.59 2.26 12.20
N GLY A 189 -4.84 2.69 12.09
CA GLY A 189 -5.29 3.99 12.60
C GLY A 189 -4.71 5.14 11.78
N ALA A 190 -4.60 4.98 10.46
CA ALA A 190 -4.08 5.99 9.55
C ALA A 190 -5.07 6.34 8.45
N ASP A 191 -4.86 7.52 7.87
CA ASP A 191 -5.61 8.03 6.73
C ASP A 191 -4.62 8.51 5.66
N GLY A 192 -4.74 7.96 4.45
CA GLY A 192 -3.87 8.25 3.32
C GLY A 192 -4.51 9.11 2.23
N HIS A 193 -5.75 9.58 2.42
CA HIS A 193 -6.54 10.24 1.35
C HIS A 193 -7.16 11.58 1.73
N THR A 194 -7.29 11.90 3.02
CA THR A 194 -7.89 13.16 3.47
C THR A 194 -6.92 14.33 3.30
N GLN A 195 -5.65 14.14 3.61
CA GLN A 195 -4.64 15.22 3.56
C GLN A 195 -3.52 14.99 2.55
N TYR A 196 -3.17 13.72 2.28
CA TYR A 196 -2.15 13.41 1.31
C TYR A 196 -2.70 13.53 -0.11
N THR A 197 -2.09 14.39 -0.92
CA THR A 197 -2.45 14.59 -2.34
C THR A 197 -1.31 14.23 -3.29
N GLY A 198 -0.27 13.55 -2.79
CA GLY A 198 0.89 13.18 -3.57
C GLY A 198 0.70 11.87 -4.35
N PRO A 199 1.73 11.42 -5.09
CA PRO A 199 1.70 10.17 -5.82
C PRO A 199 1.48 8.95 -4.90
N THR A 200 0.74 7.95 -5.38
CA THR A 200 0.56 6.67 -4.69
C THR A 200 1.38 5.54 -5.32
N ASP A 201 2.16 5.83 -6.34
CA ASP A 201 3.06 4.91 -7.04
C ASP A 201 4.35 5.67 -7.39
N PHE A 202 5.47 5.20 -6.86
CA PHE A 202 6.81 5.75 -7.02
C PHE A 202 7.72 4.70 -7.63
N LYS A 203 8.03 4.85 -8.92
CA LYS A 203 9.05 4.02 -9.59
C LYS A 203 10.41 4.69 -9.46
N THR A 204 11.40 3.96 -8.97
CA THR A 204 12.72 4.47 -8.64
C THR A 204 13.80 3.75 -9.44
N ASN A 205 14.91 4.43 -9.68
CA ASN A 205 16.11 3.84 -10.28
C ASN A 205 17.20 3.57 -9.22
N TYR A 206 16.79 3.42 -7.96
CA TYR A 206 17.72 3.15 -6.86
C TYR A 206 18.21 1.70 -6.91
N SER A 207 19.29 1.40 -6.18
CA SER A 207 19.90 0.07 -6.26
C SER A 207 19.00 -1.00 -5.65
N GLU A 208 18.32 -0.72 -4.54
CA GLU A 208 17.49 -1.70 -3.83
C GLU A 208 15.99 -1.41 -3.95
N LEU A 209 15.51 -0.21 -3.60
CA LEU A 209 14.11 0.17 -3.77
C LEU A 209 13.81 0.40 -5.25
N LYS A 210 12.94 -0.42 -5.84
CA LYS A 210 12.53 -0.34 -7.26
C LYS A 210 11.17 0.32 -7.44
N GLU A 211 10.25 0.07 -6.52
CA GLU A 211 8.92 0.68 -6.53
C GLU A 211 8.40 0.83 -5.10
N LEU A 212 7.69 1.91 -4.83
CA LEU A 212 6.89 2.09 -3.63
C LEU A 212 5.47 2.41 -4.07
N ARG A 213 4.47 1.65 -3.59
CA ARG A 213 3.09 1.82 -4.01
C ARG A 213 2.10 1.64 -2.86
N GLN A 214 1.11 2.52 -2.77
CA GLN A 214 -0.02 2.35 -1.86
C GLN A 214 -0.94 1.26 -2.43
N VAL A 215 -1.17 0.20 -1.65
CA VAL A 215 -2.01 -0.95 -2.05
C VAL A 215 -3.32 -1.03 -1.28
N GLN A 216 -3.44 -0.28 -0.18
CA GLN A 216 -4.68 -0.12 0.58
C GLN A 216 -4.73 1.26 1.24
N ASP A 217 -5.91 1.87 1.26
CA ASP A 217 -6.30 2.94 2.17
C ASP A 217 -7.80 2.82 2.41
N PHE A 218 -8.15 2.03 3.42
CA PHE A 218 -9.54 1.66 3.71
C PHE A 218 -9.72 1.33 5.20
N GLU A 219 -10.83 1.74 5.78
CA GLU A 219 -11.22 1.47 7.19
C GLU A 219 -10.11 1.80 8.21
N GLY A 220 -9.40 2.91 8.00
CA GLY A 220 -8.32 3.34 8.90
C GLY A 220 -7.03 2.51 8.79
N THR A 221 -6.91 1.69 7.75
CA THR A 221 -5.71 0.92 7.43
C THR A 221 -5.11 1.45 6.13
N VAL A 222 -3.87 1.93 6.20
CA VAL A 222 -3.08 2.31 5.03
C VAL A 222 -1.97 1.29 4.85
N GLN A 223 -1.82 0.76 3.63
CA GLN A 223 -0.73 -0.14 3.29
C GLN A 223 0.12 0.41 2.15
N TRP A 224 1.43 0.39 2.36
CA TRP A 224 2.45 0.69 1.37
C TRP A 224 3.28 -0.55 1.09
N ALA A 225 3.33 -0.95 -0.18
CA ALA A 225 4.14 -2.04 -0.68
C ALA A 225 5.45 -1.49 -1.24
N LEU A 226 6.57 -2.11 -0.87
CA LEU A 226 7.90 -1.84 -1.42
C LEU A 226 8.28 -3.01 -2.32
N GLY A 227 8.60 -2.73 -3.57
CA GLY A 227 9.24 -3.67 -4.50
C GLY A 227 10.75 -3.48 -4.46
N LEU A 228 11.46 -4.57 -4.18
CA LEU A 228 12.90 -4.56 -3.87
C LEU A 228 13.70 -5.36 -4.90
N ALA A 229 14.95 -4.98 -5.13
CA ALA A 229 15.84 -5.71 -6.02
C ALA A 229 16.13 -7.12 -5.51
N HIS A 230 16.28 -7.27 -4.20
CA HIS A 230 16.58 -8.50 -3.48
C HIS A 230 15.81 -8.52 -2.15
N ASN A 231 16.05 -9.53 -1.33
CA ASN A 231 15.50 -9.61 0.02
C ASN A 231 16.17 -8.54 0.90
N GLY A 232 15.61 -7.33 0.86
CA GLY A 232 16.15 -6.16 1.52
C GLY A 232 15.84 -6.17 3.01
N CYS A 233 16.87 -6.27 3.84
CA CYS A 233 16.75 -5.99 5.26
C CYS A 233 16.49 -4.49 5.47
N TYR A 234 15.66 -4.14 6.43
CA TYR A 234 15.24 -2.78 6.71
C TYR A 234 15.51 -2.41 8.16
N ALA A 235 15.68 -1.11 8.39
CA ALA A 235 15.59 -0.48 9.71
C ALA A 235 14.54 0.61 9.63
N TYR A 236 14.00 1.04 10.77
CA TYR A 236 13.09 2.18 10.80
C TYR A 236 13.28 3.02 12.06
N SER A 237 12.87 4.28 11.98
CA SER A 237 12.88 5.21 13.09
C SER A 237 11.69 6.16 13.01
N PHE A 238 11.13 6.52 14.17
CA PHE A 238 10.19 7.63 14.26
C PHE A 238 10.93 8.91 14.63
N LEU A 239 10.72 9.96 13.84
CA LEU A 239 11.18 11.32 14.14
C LEU A 239 10.00 12.17 14.59
N SER A 240 10.26 13.19 15.40
CA SER A 240 9.28 14.20 15.82
C SER A 240 9.60 15.56 15.19
N ASN A 241 8.60 16.44 15.13
CA ASN A 241 8.71 17.82 14.65
C ASN A 241 9.28 17.98 13.21
N PRO A 242 8.60 17.53 12.15
CA PRO A 242 7.29 16.85 12.12
C PRO A 242 7.39 15.35 12.42
N THR A 243 6.25 14.74 12.76
CA THR A 243 6.16 13.30 13.00
C THR A 243 6.42 12.54 11.70
N ARG A 244 7.45 11.69 11.66
CA ARG A 244 7.83 10.93 10.47
C ARG A 244 8.15 9.49 10.81
N LEU A 245 7.62 8.55 10.04
CA LEU A 245 8.16 7.20 9.95
C LEU A 245 9.20 7.20 8.82
N VAL A 246 10.44 6.90 9.18
CA VAL A 246 11.55 6.77 8.22
C VAL A 246 11.94 5.31 8.16
N ILE A 247 11.90 4.74 6.96
CA ILE A 247 12.33 3.37 6.65
C ILE A 247 13.63 3.46 5.87
N TYR A 248 14.64 2.70 6.29
CA TYR A 248 15.93 2.55 5.64
C TYR A 248 16.00 1.14 5.08
N ILE A 249 16.23 1.00 3.79
CA ILE A 249 16.33 -0.28 3.08
C ILE A 249 17.79 -0.47 2.71
N LYS A 250 18.41 -1.55 3.17
CA LYS A 250 19.83 -1.81 2.92
C LYS A 250 20.06 -2.15 1.44
N GLN A 251 21.06 -1.51 0.82
CA GLN A 251 21.50 -1.80 -0.55
C GLN A 251 22.39 -3.05 -0.66
#